data_AF-A0A420BJY5-F1
#
_entry.id   AF-A0A420BJY5-F1
#
_cell.length_a   1.000
_cell.length_b   1.000
_cell.length_c   1.000
_cell.angle_alpha   90.00
_cell.angle_beta   90.00
_cell.angle_gamma   90.00
#
_symmetry.space_group_name_H-M   'P 1'
#
loop_
_entity.id
_entity.type
_entity.pdbx_description
1 polymer ?
#
loop_
_entity_poly.entity_id
_entity_poly.type
_entity_poly.pdbx_seq_one_letter_code
_entity_poly.pdbx_strand_id
1 'polypeptide(L)'
;MQELLYTLLFRQLSDHFYLIDSFQNDDNFIVTLLLMGSLVFLALAVISILLGLLFIVTIILLISAGIISTSVIVGLQQRSITKGFKTLFLSSAILGSSIVSVIFCIFLNAVYDWSSNNMAILIGLVLGIILGTGLGLLAFKAMAGLIRFLMSKYRK
;
A
#
# COMPACT_ATOMS: atom_id res chain seq x y z
N MET A 1 0.47 -67.47 -45.06
CA MET A 1 -0.71 -66.66 -44.66
C MET A 1 -0.69 -66.34 -43.17
N GLN A 2 -0.31 -67.28 -42.28
CA GLN A 2 -0.14 -67.01 -40.84
C GLN A 2 0.94 -65.97 -40.51
N GLU A 3 2.12 -66.02 -41.14
CA GLU A 3 3.22 -65.05 -40.97
C GLU A 3 2.80 -63.59 -41.18
N LEU A 4 1.97 -63.33 -42.19
CA LEU A 4 1.45 -62.01 -42.54
C LEU A 4 0.48 -61.46 -41.49
N LEU A 5 -0.25 -62.35 -40.81
CA LEU A 5 -1.20 -61.97 -39.79
C LEU A 5 -0.49 -61.56 -38.50
N TYR A 6 0.59 -62.27 -38.12
CA TYR A 6 1.41 -61.92 -36.96
C TYR A 6 2.15 -60.60 -37.13
N THR A 7 2.69 -60.32 -38.31
CA THR A 7 3.37 -59.04 -38.58
C THR A 7 2.41 -57.85 -38.53
N LEU A 8 1.19 -58.00 -39.04
CA LEU A 8 0.16 -56.96 -38.95
C LEU A 8 -0.29 -56.71 -37.51
N LEU A 9 -0.49 -57.78 -36.73
CA LEU A 9 -0.91 -57.68 -35.33
C LEU A 9 0.18 -57.02 -34.47
N PHE A 10 1.45 -57.39 -34.67
CA PHE A 10 2.58 -56.80 -33.95
C PHE A 10 2.77 -55.32 -34.28
N ARG A 11 2.60 -54.94 -35.56
CA ARG A 11 2.67 -53.54 -35.98
C ARG A 11 1.56 -52.70 -35.36
N GLN A 12 0.34 -53.23 -35.33
CA GLN A 12 -0.81 -52.54 -34.74
C GLN A 12 -0.68 -52.34 -33.22
N LEU A 13 -0.06 -53.31 -32.53
CA LEU A 13 0.24 -53.22 -31.10
C LEU A 13 1.36 -52.21 -30.81
N SER A 14 2.39 -52.16 -31.66
CA SER A 14 3.49 -51.20 -31.57
C SER A 14 2.99 -49.76 -31.77
N ASP A 15 2.14 -49.53 -32.78
CA ASP A 15 1.58 -48.20 -33.06
C ASP A 15 0.67 -47.71 -31.91
N HIS A 16 -0.10 -48.63 -31.30
CA HIS A 16 -0.91 -48.32 -30.12
C HIS A 16 -0.06 -47.98 -28.89
N PHE A 17 1.06 -48.68 -28.67
CA PHE A 17 1.96 -48.41 -27.56
C PHE A 17 2.64 -47.04 -27.71
N TYR A 18 3.07 -46.69 -28.94
CA TYR A 18 3.63 -45.38 -29.27
C TYR A 18 2.66 -44.22 -29.04
N LEU A 19 1.37 -44.42 -29.35
CA LEU A 19 0.33 -43.42 -29.08
C LEU A 19 0.10 -43.19 -27.58
N ILE A 20 0.08 -44.27 -26.78
CA ILE A 20 -0.14 -44.16 -25.33
C ILE A 20 1.02 -43.41 -24.65
N ASP A 21 2.26 -43.69 -25.04
CA ASP A 21 3.45 -43.01 -24.50
C ASP A 21 3.51 -41.53 -24.95
N SER A 22 3.05 -41.20 -26.16
CA SER A 22 3.03 -39.80 -26.62
C SER A 22 2.01 -38.96 -25.84
N PHE A 23 0.80 -39.49 -25.58
CA PHE A 23 -0.20 -38.79 -24.78
C PHE A 23 0.26 -38.56 -23.33
N GLN A 24 0.90 -39.56 -22.73
CA GLN A 24 1.43 -39.42 -21.37
C GLN A 24 2.55 -38.38 -21.28
N ASN A 25 3.36 -38.22 -22.33
CA ASN A 25 4.39 -37.18 -22.39
C ASN A 25 3.81 -35.76 -22.59
N ASP A 26 2.77 -35.63 -23.42
CA ASP A 26 2.10 -34.34 -23.68
C ASP A 26 1.33 -33.83 -22.45
N ASP A 27 0.65 -34.71 -21.72
CA ASP A 27 -0.06 -34.36 -20.48
C ASP A 27 0.93 -33.89 -19.40
N ASN A 28 2.07 -34.56 -19.24
CA ASN A 28 3.13 -34.15 -18.32
C ASN A 28 3.75 -32.81 -18.72
N PHE A 29 3.89 -32.54 -20.02
CA PHE A 29 4.37 -31.26 -20.52
C PHE A 29 3.39 -30.12 -20.20
N ILE A 30 2.09 -30.32 -20.43
CA ILE A 30 1.05 -29.33 -20.12
C ILE A 30 0.99 -29.06 -18.62
N VAL A 31 1.02 -30.10 -17.78
CA VAL A 31 1.03 -29.96 -16.31
C VAL A 31 2.26 -29.21 -15.85
N THR A 32 3.44 -29.54 -16.39
CA THR A 32 4.70 -28.85 -16.04
C THR A 32 4.67 -27.37 -16.46
N LEU A 33 4.15 -27.07 -17.65
CA LEU A 33 4.03 -25.70 -18.16
C LEU A 33 3.03 -24.87 -17.32
N LEU A 34 1.93 -25.48 -16.89
CA LEU A 34 0.94 -24.85 -16.02
C LEU A 34 1.50 -24.59 -14.62
N LEU A 35 2.25 -25.55 -14.06
CA LEU A 35 2.88 -25.44 -12.74
C LEU A 35 3.97 -24.36 -12.75
N MET A 36 4.80 -24.34 -13.80
CA MET A 36 5.84 -23.33 -13.98
C MET A 36 5.22 -21.94 -14.20
N GLY A 37 4.17 -21.83 -15.02
CA GLY A 37 3.39 -20.61 -15.19
C GLY A 37 2.80 -20.08 -13.88
N SER A 38 2.14 -20.96 -13.11
CA SER A 38 1.58 -20.62 -11.80
C SER A 38 2.64 -20.12 -10.82
N LEU A 39 3.84 -20.71 -10.84
CA LEU A 39 4.95 -20.31 -9.97
C LEU A 39 5.49 -18.93 -10.35
N VAL A 40 5.61 -18.63 -11.65
CA VAL A 40 5.98 -17.29 -12.12
C VAL A 40 4.94 -16.24 -11.72
N PHE A 41 3.65 -16.53 -11.88
CA PHE A 41 2.58 -15.62 -11.46
C PHE A 41 2.61 -15.36 -9.95
N LEU A 42 2.84 -16.39 -9.13
CA LEU A 42 2.97 -16.24 -7.69
C LEU A 42 4.19 -15.39 -7.33
N ALA A 43 5.34 -15.63 -7.96
CA ALA A 43 6.54 -14.82 -7.75
C ALA A 43 6.32 -13.35 -8.12
N LEU A 44 5.67 -13.07 -9.26
CA LEU A 44 5.32 -11.71 -9.67
C LEU A 44 4.34 -11.04 -8.70
N ALA A 45 3.37 -11.78 -8.17
CA ALA A 45 2.43 -11.26 -7.17
C ALA A 45 3.16 -10.84 -5.89
N VAL A 46 4.08 -11.69 -5.38
CA VAL A 46 4.89 -11.39 -4.19
C VAL A 46 5.78 -10.16 -4.42
N ILE A 47 6.47 -10.11 -5.56
CA ILE A 47 7.33 -8.96 -5.92
C ILE A 47 6.51 -7.68 -5.99
N SER A 48 5.31 -7.73 -6.58
CA SER A 48 4.42 -6.57 -6.70
C SER A 48 3.98 -6.04 -5.34
N ILE A 49 3.63 -6.93 -4.41
CA ILE A 49 3.25 -6.55 -3.04
C ILE A 49 4.44 -5.91 -2.32
N LEU A 50 5.64 -6.51 -2.41
CA LEU A 50 6.85 -5.97 -1.81
C LEU A 50 7.20 -4.58 -2.36
N LEU A 51 7.11 -4.41 -3.69
CA LEU A 51 7.38 -3.14 -4.35
C LEU A 51 6.34 -2.07 -3.96
N GLY A 52 5.06 -2.43 -3.88
CA GLY A 52 4.00 -1.55 -3.42
C GLY A 52 4.20 -1.10 -1.97
N LEU A 53 4.58 -2.03 -1.09
CA LEU A 53 4.89 -1.71 0.31
C LEU A 53 6.09 -0.76 0.41
N LEU A 54 7.16 -1.03 -0.33
CA LEU A 54 8.35 -0.19 -0.38
C LEU A 54 8.00 1.24 -0.84
N PHE A 55 7.12 1.36 -1.84
CA PHE A 55 6.66 2.65 -2.34
C PHE A 55 5.90 3.45 -1.28
N ILE A 56 4.97 2.81 -0.56
CA ILE A 56 4.22 3.45 0.55
C ILE A 56 5.17 3.93 1.65
N VAL A 57 6.12 3.08 2.07
CA VAL A 57 7.11 3.46 3.10
C VAL A 57 7.94 4.66 2.65
N THR A 58 8.38 4.66 1.39
CA THR A 58 9.14 5.78 0.81
C THR A 58 8.34 7.08 0.82
N ILE A 59 7.05 7.04 0.47
CA ILE A 59 6.18 8.21 0.54
C ILE A 59 6.05 8.74 1.97
N ILE A 60 5.85 7.86 2.95
CA ILE A 60 5.75 8.27 4.37
C ILE A 60 7.05 8.93 4.84
N LEU A 61 8.20 8.36 4.47
CA LEU A 61 9.51 8.95 4.79
C LEU A 61 9.70 10.31 4.11
N LEU A 62 9.29 10.46 2.85
CA LEU A 62 9.41 11.72 2.13
C LEU A 62 8.50 12.81 2.72
N ILE A 63 7.26 12.48 3.07
CA ILE A 63 6.32 13.40 3.71
C ILE A 63 6.86 13.84 5.07
N SER A 64 7.30 12.89 5.90
CA SER A 64 7.85 13.21 7.22
C SER A 64 9.13 14.04 7.13
N ALA A 65 10.05 13.70 6.22
CA ALA A 65 11.25 14.50 5.95
C ALA A 65 10.91 15.91 5.46
N GLY A 66 9.89 16.06 4.59
CA GLY A 66 9.42 17.36 4.12
C GLY A 66 8.83 18.22 5.24
N ILE A 67 8.01 17.63 6.12
CA ILE A 67 7.45 18.31 7.30
C ILE A 67 8.58 18.76 8.25
N ILE A 68 9.56 17.89 8.50
CA ILE A 68 10.71 18.20 9.36
C ILE A 68 11.54 19.34 8.75
N SER A 69 11.88 19.23 7.47
CA SER A 69 12.68 20.22 6.74
C SER A 69 12.02 21.60 6.75
N THR A 70 10.75 21.68 6.34
CA THR A 70 9.99 22.95 6.32
C THR A 70 9.96 23.61 7.70
N SER A 71 9.83 22.81 8.75
CA SER A 71 9.74 23.34 10.10
C SER A 71 11.08 23.78 10.69
N VAL A 72 12.17 23.11 10.35
CA VAL A 72 13.53 23.56 10.68
C VAL A 72 13.83 24.88 10.00
N ILE A 73 13.50 25.02 8.71
CA ILE A 73 13.67 26.25 7.94
C ILE A 73 12.87 27.40 8.57
N VAL A 74 11.58 27.19 8.88
CA VAL A 74 10.74 28.22 9.50
C VAL A 74 11.27 28.58 10.90
N GLY A 75 11.76 27.60 11.67
CA GLY A 75 12.39 27.83 12.97
C GLY A 75 13.64 28.71 12.88
N LEU A 76 14.49 28.46 11.88
CA LEU A 76 15.69 29.27 11.58
C LEU A 76 15.33 30.68 11.11
N GLN A 77 14.41 30.81 10.14
CA GLN A 77 14.03 32.09 9.56
C GLN A 77 13.40 33.02 10.61
N GLN A 78 12.58 32.48 11.52
CA GLN A 78 11.92 33.27 12.55
C GLN A 78 12.74 33.37 13.85
N ARG A 79 13.98 32.86 13.88
CA ARG A 79 14.90 32.78 15.03
C ARG A 79 14.22 32.25 16.30
N SER A 80 13.24 31.37 16.16
CA SER A 80 12.42 30.89 17.27
C SER A 80 12.03 29.43 17.06
N ILE A 81 12.58 28.58 17.91
CA ILE A 81 12.28 27.14 17.97
C ILE A 81 10.77 26.92 18.15
N THR A 82 10.11 27.76 18.95
CA THR A 82 8.67 27.69 19.22
C THR A 82 7.82 27.83 17.96
N LYS A 83 8.26 28.65 17.00
CA LYS A 83 7.50 28.89 15.76
C LYS A 83 7.68 27.76 14.74
N GLY A 84 8.89 27.17 14.65
CA GLY A 84 9.13 25.95 13.88
C GLY A 84 8.38 24.73 14.43
N PHE A 85 8.28 24.59 15.76
CA PHE A 85 7.45 23.54 16.36
C PHE A 85 5.96 23.73 16.06
N LYS A 86 5.47 24.97 16.04
CA LYS A 86 4.08 25.25 15.66
C LYS A 86 3.78 24.77 14.24
N THR A 87 4.69 24.97 13.30
CA THR A 87 4.51 24.52 11.91
C THR A 87 4.60 23.00 11.77
N LEU A 88 5.45 22.31 12.56
CA LEU A 88 5.47 20.84 12.61
C LEU A 88 4.11 20.29 12.98
N PHE A 89 3.61 20.69 14.15
CA PHE A 89 2.37 20.15 14.70
C PHE A 89 1.16 20.49 13.82
N LEU A 90 1.15 21.69 13.23
CA LEU A 90 0.06 22.10 12.36
C LEU A 90 0.06 21.31 11.04
N SER A 91 1.21 21.18 10.38
CA SER A 91 1.32 20.45 9.11
C SER A 91 1.06 18.96 9.29
N SER A 92 1.58 18.35 10.36
CA SER A 92 1.31 16.94 10.67
C SER A 92 -0.16 16.70 11.00
N ALA A 93 -0.80 17.61 11.74
CA ALA A 93 -2.22 17.49 12.09
C ALA A 93 -3.12 17.65 10.86
N ILE A 94 -2.82 18.60 9.96
CA ILE A 94 -3.57 18.78 8.71
C ILE A 94 -3.47 17.54 7.83
N LEU A 95 -2.27 17.00 7.64
CA LEU A 95 -2.09 15.80 6.82
C LEU A 95 -2.77 14.58 7.43
N GLY A 96 -2.57 14.33 8.73
CA GLY A 96 -3.17 13.20 9.42
C GLY A 96 -4.70 13.25 9.43
N SER A 97 -5.27 14.41 9.77
CA SER A 97 -6.73 14.59 9.77
C SER A 97 -7.33 14.54 8.37
N SER A 98 -6.63 15.01 7.33
CA SER A 98 -7.10 14.91 5.94
C SER A 98 -7.22 13.45 5.50
N ILE A 99 -6.23 12.62 5.82
CA ILE A 99 -6.27 11.18 5.50
C ILE A 99 -7.44 10.51 6.24
N VAL A 100 -7.55 10.72 7.55
CA VAL A 100 -8.60 10.11 8.37
C VAL A 100 -10.00 10.57 7.93
N SER A 101 -10.17 11.86 7.63
CA SER A 101 -11.44 12.44 7.19
C SER A 101 -11.88 11.91 5.82
N VAL A 102 -10.95 11.79 4.86
CA VAL A 102 -11.26 11.20 3.54
C VAL A 102 -11.69 9.73 3.69
N ILE A 103 -10.97 8.93 4.49
CA ILE A 103 -11.35 7.53 4.74
C ILE A 103 -12.73 7.46 5.37
N PHE A 104 -13.02 8.31 6.35
CA PHE A 104 -14.32 8.36 7.03
C PHE A 104 -15.45 8.76 6.07
N CYS A 105 -15.24 9.75 5.20
CA CYS A 105 -16.23 10.15 4.21
C CYS A 105 -16.47 9.08 3.14
N ILE A 106 -15.43 8.37 2.69
CA ILE A 106 -15.60 7.22 1.77
C ILE A 106 -16.39 6.11 2.46
N PHE A 107 -16.10 5.82 3.72
CA PHE A 107 -16.83 4.82 4.50
C PHE A 107 -18.31 5.19 4.67
N LEU A 108 -18.61 6.45 5.02
CA LEU A 108 -19.99 6.93 5.08
C LEU A 108 -20.69 6.85 3.72
N ASN A 109 -19.99 7.17 2.64
CA ASN A 109 -20.54 7.06 1.29
C ASN A 109 -20.86 5.61 0.94
N ALA A 110 -20.03 4.65 1.33
CA ALA A 110 -20.27 3.23 1.11
C ALA A 110 -21.50 2.70 1.87
N VAL A 111 -21.86 3.29 3.02
CA VAL A 111 -23.00 2.85 3.83
C VAL A 111 -24.30 3.52 3.39
N TYR A 112 -24.27 4.82 3.09
CA TYR A 112 -25.47 5.61 2.85
C TYR A 112 -25.71 5.96 1.37
N ASP A 113 -24.77 5.66 0.48
CA ASP A 113 -24.77 5.99 -0.96
C ASP A 113 -25.23 7.44 -1.23
N TRP A 114 -24.78 8.34 -0.36
CA TRP A 114 -25.32 9.70 -0.28
C TRP A 114 -24.81 10.59 -1.43
N SER A 115 -23.64 10.29 -2.00
CA SER A 115 -23.02 11.15 -3.01
C SER A 115 -22.13 10.36 -3.99
N SER A 116 -21.75 11.00 -5.10
CA SER A 116 -20.71 10.47 -5.97
C SER A 116 -19.37 10.36 -5.23
N ASN A 117 -18.59 9.32 -5.52
CA ASN A 117 -17.29 9.06 -4.88
C ASN A 117 -16.34 10.27 -4.96
N ASN A 118 -16.36 11.00 -6.07
CA ASN A 118 -15.53 12.20 -6.26
C ASN A 118 -15.90 13.31 -5.28
N MET A 119 -17.21 13.55 -5.06
CA MET A 119 -17.68 14.54 -4.11
C MET A 119 -17.38 14.13 -2.66
N ALA A 120 -17.48 12.84 -2.32
CA ALA A 120 -17.15 12.35 -0.98
C ALA A 120 -15.66 12.59 -0.61
N ILE A 121 -14.75 12.38 -1.56
CA ILE A 121 -13.31 12.66 -1.39
C ILE A 121 -13.10 14.17 -1.14
N LEU A 122 -13.73 15.02 -1.96
CA LEU A 122 -13.55 16.46 -1.89
C LEU A 122 -14.07 17.03 -0.56
N ILE A 123 -15.24 16.59 -0.12
CA ILE A 123 -15.81 16.94 1.19
C ILE A 123 -14.89 16.47 2.32
N GLY A 124 -14.42 15.22 2.26
CA GLY A 124 -13.50 14.67 3.25
C GLY A 124 -12.20 15.48 3.37
N LEU A 125 -11.66 15.95 2.25
CA LEU A 125 -10.45 16.76 2.20
C LEU A 125 -10.66 18.14 2.82
N VAL A 126 -11.74 18.83 2.46
CA VAL A 126 -12.12 20.13 3.04
C VAL A 126 -12.33 20.01 4.54
N LEU A 127 -13.11 19.02 4.97
CA LEU A 127 -13.39 18.77 6.39
C LEU A 127 -12.11 18.43 7.17
N GLY A 128 -11.23 17.63 6.55
CA GLY A 128 -9.94 17.26 7.09
C GLY A 128 -9.03 18.46 7.33
N ILE A 129 -8.92 19.38 6.37
CA ILE A 129 -8.11 20.60 6.53
C ILE A 129 -8.63 21.47 7.68
N ILE A 130 -9.96 21.64 7.78
CA ILE A 130 -10.59 22.44 8.84
C ILE A 130 -10.33 21.82 10.21
N LEU A 131 -10.64 20.53 10.37
CA LEU A 131 -10.44 19.79 11.61
C LEU A 131 -8.96 19.70 12.00
N GLY A 132 -8.09 19.47 11.02
CA GLY A 132 -6.65 19.41 11.19
C GLY A 132 -6.02 20.70 11.68
N THR A 133 -6.48 21.82 11.13
CA THR A 133 -6.04 23.14 11.59
C THR A 133 -6.43 23.37 13.05
N GLY A 134 -7.67 23.03 13.42
CA GLY A 134 -8.14 23.12 14.80
C GLY A 134 -7.36 22.21 15.76
N LEU A 135 -7.23 20.93 15.43
CA LEU A 135 -6.47 19.94 16.21
C LEU A 135 -5.00 20.31 16.35
N GLY A 136 -4.36 20.78 15.28
CA GLY A 136 -2.95 21.20 15.29
C GLY A 136 -2.69 22.37 16.24
N LEU A 137 -3.60 23.36 16.26
CA LEU A 137 -3.50 24.49 17.19
C LEU A 137 -3.72 24.06 18.64
N LEU A 138 -4.69 23.16 18.89
CA LEU A 138 -4.95 22.61 20.23
C LEU A 138 -3.76 21.79 20.74
N ALA A 139 -3.22 20.90 19.91
CA ALA A 139 -2.05 20.10 20.25
C ALA A 139 -0.83 20.97 20.56
N PHE A 140 -0.59 22.01 19.76
CA PHE A 140 0.48 22.97 20.04
C PHE A 140 0.27 23.69 21.37
N LYS A 141 -0.95 24.13 21.68
CA LYS A 141 -1.28 24.79 22.96
C LYS A 141 -1.05 23.84 24.14
N ALA A 142 -1.45 22.58 24.03
CA ALA A 142 -1.23 21.56 25.05
C ALA A 142 0.27 21.31 25.28
N MET A 143 1.04 21.14 24.20
CA MET A 143 2.48 20.93 24.27
C MET A 143 3.20 22.14 24.89
N ALA A 144 2.84 23.36 24.50
CA ALA A 144 3.38 24.57 25.09
C ALA A 144 3.05 24.67 26.59
N GLY A 145 1.87 24.23 27.02
CA GLY A 145 1.49 24.13 28.42
C GLY A 145 2.37 23.13 29.19
N LEU A 146 2.61 21.95 28.61
CA LEU A 146 3.42 20.89 29.22
C LEU A 146 4.88 21.30 29.38
N ILE A 147 5.47 21.97 28.38
CA ILE A 147 6.84 22.51 28.46
C ILE A 147 6.96 23.55 29.57
N ARG A 148 5.99 24.47 29.68
CA ARG A 148 5.97 25.49 30.75
C ARG A 148 5.87 24.83 32.13
N PHE A 149 5.06 23.80 32.26
CA PHE A 149 4.94 23.03 33.50
C PHE A 149 6.27 22.36 33.87
N LEU A 150 6.94 21.71 32.91
CA LEU A 150 8.26 21.10 33.13
C LEU A 150 9.31 22.14 33.57
N MET A 151 9.39 23.27 32.86
CA MET A 151 10.33 24.34 33.22
C MET A 151 10.06 24.90 34.62
N SER A 152 8.79 25.02 35.02
CA SER A 152 8.43 25.50 36.35
C SER A 152 8.83 24.53 37.47
N LYS A 153 8.86 23.23 37.17
CA LYS A 153 9.25 22.17 38.11
C LYS A 153 10.76 22.03 38.26
N TYR A 154 11.52 22.21 37.17
CA TYR A 154 12.99 22.11 37.15
C TYR A 154 13.73 23.37 37.60
N ARG A 155 13.02 24.52 37.69
CA ARG A 155 13.59 25.78 38.17
C ARG A 155 13.49 25.94 39.71
N LYS A 156 12.79 25.03 40.39
CA LYS A 156 12.85 24.88 41.86
C LYS A 156 13.89 23.83 42.21
#